data_AF-A0A921Q0D9-F1
#
_entry.id   AF-A0A921Q0D9-F1
#
_cell.length_a   1.000
_cell.length_b   1.000
_cell.length_c   1.000
_cell.angle_alpha   90.00
_cell.angle_beta   90.00
_cell.angle_gamma   90.00
#
_symmetry.space_group_name_H-M   'P 1'
#
loop_
_entity.id
_entity.type
_entity.pdbx_description
1 polymer ?
#
loop_
_entity_poly.entity_id
_entity_poly.type
_entity_poly.pdbx_seq_one_letter_code
_entity_poly.pdbx_strand_id
1 'polypeptide(L)'
;MQLEEIKAAVAALRNIRGLTWPSTFEPQRQKGGDLDLLDWLRAMFGFQRDSVRNQREHLILFLANVHIRLEPKADPLSKLDDRAVDVVMTKLFNNYRKWCKFLSRKHSLRFPQGAQPQEIQQRKILYLGLYLLIWGEAANIRFMPECLCYIFHNMAYELHGLLAGNVSIVTGENIRPSYGGDEEAFLKKVVTPFYRVIRKEAGKSQHGKTPHSAWSNYDDLNEYFWTSDCFSLGWPMRDDGDFFKSVHDSRPVTMAGSSPQKDSTKSTGKTNFVETRTFWHIFRSFDRMWTFYILALQASCVSFH
;
A
#
# COMPACT_ATOMS: atom_id res chain seq x y z
N MET A 1 22.25 -8.09 21.86
CA MET A 1 20.87 -7.78 22.29
C MET A 1 20.66 -8.33 23.69
N GLN A 2 20.28 -7.48 24.66
CA GLN A 2 20.14 -7.86 26.07
C GLN A 2 18.71 -8.28 26.45
N LEU A 3 17.68 -7.81 25.73
CA LEU A 3 16.27 -8.13 26.02
C LEU A 3 15.84 -9.45 25.37
N GLU A 4 15.24 -10.34 26.15
CA GLU A 4 14.81 -11.68 25.72
C GLU A 4 13.70 -11.62 24.66
N GLU A 5 12.81 -10.63 24.73
CA GLU A 5 11.72 -10.43 23.77
C GLU A 5 12.24 -10.04 22.38
N ILE A 6 13.33 -9.28 22.33
CA ILE A 6 13.99 -8.94 21.07
C ILE A 6 14.68 -10.18 20.50
N LYS A 7 15.33 -10.99 21.35
CA LYS A 7 15.91 -12.27 20.91
C LYS A 7 14.84 -13.21 20.37
N ALA A 8 13.69 -13.28 21.04
CA ALA A 8 12.53 -14.07 20.62
C ALA A 8 11.99 -13.63 19.25
N ALA A 9 11.83 -12.32 19.04
CA ALA A 9 11.41 -11.77 17.74
C ALA A 9 12.44 -12.05 16.63
N VAL A 10 13.74 -11.87 16.90
CA VAL A 10 14.81 -12.18 15.94
C VAL A 10 14.83 -13.68 15.61
N ALA A 11 14.67 -14.54 16.61
CA ALA A 11 14.60 -15.99 16.39
C ALA A 11 13.40 -16.38 15.50
N ALA A 12 12.25 -15.74 15.70
CA ALA A 12 11.07 -15.96 14.86
C ALA A 12 11.30 -15.51 13.40
N LEU A 13 11.98 -14.38 13.18
CA LEU A 13 12.35 -13.90 11.84
C LEU A 13 13.38 -14.81 11.14
N ARG A 14 14.23 -15.51 11.90
CA ARG A 14 15.20 -16.48 11.36
C ARG A 14 14.59 -17.83 10.98
N ASN A 15 13.30 -18.05 11.23
CA ASN A 15 12.63 -19.28 10.82
C ASN A 15 12.43 -19.29 9.30
N ILE A 16 13.43 -19.72 8.54
CA ILE A 16 13.41 -19.84 7.07
C ILE A 16 13.12 -21.27 6.59
N ARG A 17 12.62 -22.14 7.47
CA ARG A 17 12.34 -23.55 7.15
C ARG A 17 11.27 -23.65 6.05
N GLY A 18 11.50 -24.52 5.07
CA GLY A 18 10.57 -24.73 3.96
C GLY A 18 10.58 -23.63 2.88
N LEU A 19 11.41 -22.58 3.03
CA LEU A 19 11.56 -21.55 2.01
C LEU A 19 12.61 -21.95 0.98
N THR A 20 12.23 -21.80 -0.28
CA THR A 20 13.09 -22.04 -1.44
C THR A 20 13.69 -20.71 -1.88
N TRP A 21 15.01 -20.71 -2.09
CA TRP A 21 15.77 -19.50 -2.42
C TRP A 21 16.17 -19.49 -3.90
N PRO A 22 16.25 -18.31 -4.53
CA PRO A 22 16.90 -18.18 -5.82
C PRO A 22 18.38 -18.57 -5.73
N SER A 23 18.86 -19.39 -6.67
CA SER A 23 20.23 -19.93 -6.68
C SER A 23 21.32 -18.85 -6.77
N THR A 24 20.99 -17.68 -7.31
CA THR A 24 21.91 -16.55 -7.50
C THR A 24 21.95 -15.57 -6.33
N PHE A 25 21.05 -15.69 -5.34
CA PHE A 25 20.86 -14.68 -4.31
C PHE A 25 21.84 -14.82 -3.14
N GLU A 26 22.86 -13.97 -3.08
CA GLU A 26 23.84 -13.88 -1.97
C GLU A 26 24.32 -15.25 -1.42
N PRO A 27 24.97 -16.10 -2.24
CA PRO A 27 25.31 -17.48 -1.89
C PRO A 27 26.24 -17.60 -0.67
N GLN A 28 27.06 -16.58 -0.39
CA GLN A 28 27.92 -16.55 0.79
C GLN A 28 27.12 -16.36 2.09
N ARG A 29 26.11 -15.48 2.08
CA ARG A 29 25.24 -15.26 3.26
C ARG A 29 24.27 -16.42 3.48
N GLN A 30 23.84 -17.09 2.40
CA GLN A 30 23.08 -18.34 2.51
C GLN A 30 23.89 -19.42 3.24
N LYS A 31 25.17 -19.60 2.90
CA LYS A 31 26.07 -20.56 3.58
C LYS A 31 26.38 -20.17 5.02
N GLY A 32 26.41 -18.87 5.33
CA GLY A 32 26.65 -18.36 6.68
C GLY A 32 25.45 -18.45 7.64
N GLY A 33 24.24 -18.72 7.13
CA GLY A 33 23.02 -18.77 7.97
C GLY A 33 22.56 -17.40 8.47
N ASP A 34 23.02 -16.32 7.83
CA ASP A 34 22.75 -14.92 8.24
C ASP A 34 21.50 -14.32 7.57
N LEU A 35 20.65 -15.16 6.98
CA LEU A 35 19.45 -14.74 6.26
C LEU A 35 18.19 -14.95 7.09
N ASP A 36 17.21 -14.09 6.85
CA ASP A 36 15.91 -14.12 7.52
C ASP A 36 14.74 -14.04 6.54
N LEU A 37 13.51 -14.10 7.07
CA LEU A 37 12.27 -14.01 6.30
C LEU A 37 12.19 -12.75 5.42
N LEU A 38 12.79 -11.64 5.85
CA LEU A 38 12.75 -10.38 5.10
C LEU A 38 13.77 -10.35 3.97
N ASP A 39 14.94 -10.97 4.16
CA ASP A 39 15.88 -11.22 3.06
C ASP A 39 15.25 -12.13 2.00
N TRP A 40 14.42 -13.10 2.40
CA TRP A 40 13.66 -13.93 1.45
C TRP A 40 12.62 -13.10 0.68
N LEU A 41 11.86 -12.24 1.36
CA LEU A 41 10.93 -11.32 0.70
C LEU A 41 11.65 -10.39 -0.28
N ARG A 42 12.85 -9.91 0.07
CA ARG A 42 13.71 -9.12 -0.82
C ARG A 42 14.08 -9.91 -2.08
N ALA A 43 14.53 -11.15 -1.91
CA ALA A 43 14.93 -12.02 -3.01
C ALA A 43 13.80 -12.31 -3.98
N MET A 44 12.59 -12.54 -3.45
CA MET A 44 11.45 -12.90 -4.27
C MET A 44 10.85 -11.68 -4.95
N PHE A 45 10.58 -10.59 -4.21
CA PHE A 45 9.79 -9.46 -4.69
C PHE A 45 10.61 -8.25 -5.16
N GLY A 46 11.94 -8.29 -5.03
CA GLY A 46 12.83 -7.24 -5.54
C GLY A 46 12.75 -5.92 -4.77
N PHE A 47 12.61 -5.98 -3.44
CA PHE A 47 12.65 -4.78 -2.57
C PHE A 47 14.08 -4.22 -2.44
N GLN A 48 14.20 -2.93 -2.12
CA GLN A 48 15.48 -2.27 -1.88
C GLN A 48 16.14 -2.76 -0.58
N ARG A 49 17.45 -2.99 -0.62
CA ARG A 49 18.21 -3.53 0.53
C ARG A 49 18.07 -2.71 1.80
N ASP A 50 18.16 -1.38 1.68
CA ASP A 50 18.13 -0.49 2.85
C ASP A 50 16.72 -0.31 3.40
N SER A 51 15.70 -0.35 2.53
CA SER A 51 14.29 -0.43 2.94
C SER A 51 14.04 -1.69 3.79
N VAL A 52 14.55 -2.83 3.34
CA VAL A 52 14.44 -4.10 4.06
C VAL A 52 15.12 -4.05 5.42
N ARG A 53 16.33 -3.48 5.52
CA ARG A 53 17.03 -3.31 6.81
C ARG A 53 16.24 -2.45 7.78
N ASN A 54 15.68 -1.33 7.31
CA ASN A 54 14.87 -0.44 8.13
C ASN A 54 13.58 -1.12 8.61
N GLN A 55 12.85 -1.78 7.71
CA GLN A 55 11.60 -2.47 8.08
C GLN A 55 11.83 -3.69 8.96
N ARG A 56 12.99 -4.35 8.87
CA ARG A 56 13.40 -5.43 9.76
C ARG A 56 13.50 -4.96 11.21
N GLU A 57 14.23 -3.88 11.46
CA GLU A 57 14.38 -3.32 12.80
C GLU A 57 13.02 -2.88 13.35
N HIS A 58 12.22 -2.21 12.52
CA HIS A 58 10.86 -1.80 12.89
C HIS A 58 9.96 -2.99 13.26
N LEU A 59 9.95 -4.06 12.47
CA LEU A 59 9.13 -5.25 12.74
C LEU A 59 9.57 -5.97 14.03
N ILE A 60 10.89 -6.11 14.25
CA ILE A 60 11.45 -6.73 15.47
C ILE A 60 10.99 -5.95 16.70
N LEU A 61 11.16 -4.63 16.68
CA LEU A 61 10.74 -3.77 17.79
C LEU A 61 9.23 -3.79 17.99
N PHE A 62 8.45 -3.81 16.91
CA PHE A 62 6.99 -3.85 17.00
C PHE A 62 6.49 -5.15 17.64
N LEU A 63 7.03 -6.29 17.22
CA LEU A 63 6.72 -7.60 17.80
C LEU A 63 7.17 -7.68 19.27
N ALA A 64 8.40 -7.27 19.59
CA ALA A 64 8.91 -7.27 20.96
C ALA A 64 8.08 -6.36 21.89
N ASN A 65 7.69 -5.17 21.41
CA ASN A 65 6.87 -4.22 22.16
C ASN A 65 5.45 -4.75 22.46
N VAL A 66 4.87 -5.55 21.57
CA VAL A 66 3.58 -6.20 21.84
C VAL A 66 3.78 -7.41 22.75
N HIS A 67 4.85 -8.17 22.54
CA HIS A 67 5.18 -9.36 23.34
C HIS A 67 5.38 -9.04 24.82
N ILE A 68 6.12 -7.98 25.14
CA ILE A 68 6.37 -7.56 26.53
C ILE A 68 5.10 -7.09 27.25
N ARG A 69 4.08 -6.67 26.50
CA ARG A 69 2.79 -6.17 27.02
C ARG A 69 1.73 -7.27 27.13
N LEU A 70 2.05 -8.53 26.84
CA LEU A 70 1.10 -9.62 26.95
C LEU A 70 0.79 -9.94 28.41
N GLU A 71 -0.50 -10.13 28.70
CA GLU A 71 -1.01 -10.61 29.98
C GLU A 71 -1.92 -11.84 29.75
N PRO A 72 -1.65 -12.99 30.40
CA PRO A 72 -0.45 -13.31 31.19
C PRO A 72 0.82 -13.31 30.34
N LYS A 73 1.98 -13.09 30.97
CA LYS A 73 3.29 -13.10 30.31
C LYS A 73 3.52 -14.41 29.57
N ALA A 74 4.23 -14.34 28.43
CA ALA A 74 4.58 -15.51 27.65
C ALA A 74 5.50 -16.44 28.46
N ASP A 75 5.24 -17.74 28.40
CA ASP A 75 6.09 -18.77 28.98
C ASP A 75 6.43 -19.82 27.90
N PRO A 76 7.69 -19.97 27.45
CA PRO A 76 8.89 -19.24 27.87
C PRO A 76 9.06 -17.88 27.15
N LEU A 77 9.63 -16.89 27.84
CA LEU A 77 9.97 -15.55 27.31
C LEU A 77 10.95 -15.57 26.11
N SER A 78 11.70 -16.67 25.95
CA SER A 78 12.68 -16.86 24.88
C SER A 78 12.05 -17.16 23.51
N LYS A 79 10.74 -17.44 23.47
CA LYS A 79 9.99 -17.73 22.24
C LYS A 79 8.91 -16.68 22.02
N LEU A 80 8.77 -16.24 20.78
CA LEU A 80 7.73 -15.29 20.41
C LEU A 80 6.35 -15.96 20.53
N ASP A 81 5.52 -15.44 21.42
CA ASP A 81 4.13 -15.87 21.62
C ASP A 81 3.26 -15.50 20.41
N ASP A 82 2.48 -16.48 19.92
CA ASP A 82 1.55 -16.31 18.80
C ASP A 82 0.52 -15.21 19.04
N ARG A 83 0.12 -14.99 20.30
CA ARG A 83 -0.80 -13.91 20.69
C ARG A 83 -0.25 -12.53 20.31
N ALA A 84 1.06 -12.32 20.45
CA ALA A 84 1.68 -11.05 20.07
C ALA A 84 1.59 -10.83 18.55
N VAL A 85 1.86 -11.89 17.77
CA VAL A 85 1.75 -11.85 16.31
C VAL A 85 0.31 -11.58 15.88
N ASP A 86 -0.68 -12.19 16.53
CA ASP A 86 -2.10 -11.99 16.21
C ASP A 86 -2.61 -10.59 16.52
N VAL A 87 -2.13 -9.99 17.61
CA VAL A 87 -2.42 -8.59 17.94
C VAL A 87 -1.85 -7.66 16.86
N VAL A 88 -0.61 -7.89 16.43
CA VAL A 88 0.02 -7.10 15.37
C VAL A 88 -0.70 -7.28 14.02
N MET A 89 -1.01 -8.52 13.64
CA MET A 89 -1.80 -8.86 12.45
C MET A 89 -3.15 -8.15 12.44
N THR A 90 -3.86 -8.16 13.56
CA THR A 90 -5.19 -7.55 13.66
C THR A 90 -5.12 -6.03 13.52
N LYS A 91 -4.11 -5.39 14.13
CA LYS A 91 -3.91 -3.94 14.00
C LYS A 91 -3.53 -3.53 12.58
N LEU A 92 -2.54 -4.19 11.99
CA LEU A 92 -1.99 -3.82 10.68
C LEU A 92 -3.00 -4.06 9.54
N PHE A 93 -3.70 -5.20 9.58
CA PHE A 93 -4.63 -5.60 8.51
C PHE A 93 -6.08 -5.17 8.74
N ASN A 94 -6.37 -4.34 9.75
CA ASN A 94 -7.73 -3.86 10.00
C ASN A 94 -8.30 -3.11 8.78
N ASN A 95 -7.52 -2.19 8.21
CA ASN A 95 -7.93 -1.44 7.02
C ASN A 95 -8.13 -2.40 5.83
N TYR A 96 -7.13 -3.24 5.55
CA TYR A 96 -7.21 -4.23 4.46
C TYR A 96 -8.44 -5.15 4.57
N ARG A 97 -8.76 -5.65 5.76
CA ARG A 97 -9.96 -6.49 5.99
C ARG A 97 -11.25 -5.72 5.72
N LYS A 98 -11.33 -4.45 6.12
CA LYS A 98 -12.48 -3.58 5.84
C LYS A 98 -12.61 -3.32 4.34
N TRP A 99 -11.50 -3.00 3.65
CA TRP A 99 -11.46 -2.80 2.21
C TRP A 99 -11.91 -4.06 1.43
N CYS A 100 -11.39 -5.24 1.78
CA CYS A 100 -11.84 -6.50 1.17
C CYS A 100 -13.34 -6.76 1.42
N LYS A 101 -13.84 -6.48 2.63
CA LYS A 101 -15.27 -6.63 2.96
C LYS A 101 -16.13 -5.66 2.16
N PHE A 102 -15.68 -4.41 2.00
CA PHE A 102 -16.35 -3.38 1.23
C PHE A 102 -16.49 -3.78 -0.25
N LEU A 103 -15.41 -4.29 -0.86
CA LEU A 103 -15.41 -4.79 -2.24
C LEU A 103 -16.01 -6.20 -2.39
N SER A 104 -16.54 -6.80 -1.32
CA SER A 104 -17.08 -8.17 -1.31
C SER A 104 -16.10 -9.23 -1.85
N ARG A 105 -14.80 -9.06 -1.54
CA ARG A 105 -13.73 -9.99 -1.93
C ARG A 105 -13.20 -10.76 -0.72
N LYS A 106 -12.81 -12.02 -0.94
CA LYS A 106 -12.10 -12.82 0.06
C LYS A 106 -10.68 -12.26 0.22
N HIS A 107 -10.24 -12.06 1.46
CA HIS A 107 -8.89 -11.58 1.74
C HIS A 107 -7.83 -12.63 1.35
N SER A 108 -6.66 -12.16 0.90
CA SER A 108 -5.52 -12.99 0.46
C SER A 108 -4.70 -13.58 1.61
N LEU A 109 -5.02 -13.23 2.86
CA LEU A 109 -4.42 -13.82 4.06
C LEU A 109 -4.88 -15.28 4.22
N ARG A 110 -4.19 -16.19 3.53
CA ARG A 110 -4.51 -17.63 3.50
C ARG A 110 -3.54 -18.43 4.35
N PHE A 111 -4.08 -19.31 5.18
CA PHE A 111 -3.33 -20.24 6.03
C PHE A 111 -3.70 -21.68 5.65
N PRO A 112 -2.75 -22.61 5.51
CA PRO A 112 -3.07 -24.00 5.16
C PRO A 112 -3.85 -24.67 6.31
N GLN A 113 -4.93 -25.37 5.98
CA GLN A 113 -5.67 -26.18 6.96
C GLN A 113 -4.83 -27.41 7.30
N GLY A 114 -4.37 -27.52 8.55
CA GLY A 114 -3.49 -28.60 9.02
C GLY A 114 -2.00 -28.26 9.10
N ALA A 115 -1.60 -27.02 8.80
CA ALA A 115 -0.21 -26.57 9.00
C ALA A 115 0.18 -26.54 10.48
N GLN A 116 1.47 -26.77 10.76
CA GLN A 116 2.00 -26.69 12.12
C GLN A 116 1.92 -25.25 12.65
N PRO A 117 1.74 -25.02 13.96
CA PRO A 117 1.67 -23.67 14.53
C PRO A 117 2.85 -22.78 14.15
N GLN A 118 4.05 -23.36 14.05
CA GLN A 118 5.26 -22.65 13.64
C GLN A 118 5.23 -22.18 12.17
N GLU A 119 4.62 -22.95 11.27
CA GLU A 119 4.46 -22.56 9.86
C GLU A 119 3.39 -21.46 9.72
N ILE A 120 2.33 -21.55 10.51
CA ILE A 120 1.31 -20.50 10.58
C ILE A 120 1.93 -19.20 11.08
N GLN A 121 2.74 -19.26 12.15
CA GLN A 121 3.46 -18.10 12.69
C GLN A 121 4.42 -17.51 11.65
N GLN A 122 5.23 -18.36 11.00
CA GLN A 122 6.14 -17.94 9.93
C GLN A 122 5.38 -17.20 8.82
N ARG A 123 4.25 -17.74 8.38
CA ARG A 123 3.42 -17.13 7.33
C ARG A 123 2.78 -15.82 7.78
N LYS A 124 2.34 -15.69 9.03
CA LYS A 124 1.88 -14.41 9.60
C LYS A 124 3.00 -13.37 9.54
N ILE A 125 4.22 -13.72 9.97
CA ILE A 125 5.38 -12.82 9.92
C ILE A 125 5.73 -12.43 8.49
N LEU A 126 5.64 -13.36 7.52
CA LEU A 126 5.83 -13.05 6.10
C LEU A 126 4.80 -12.04 5.58
N TYR A 127 3.51 -12.18 5.92
CA TYR A 127 2.50 -11.18 5.54
C TYR A 127 2.77 -9.82 6.20
N LEU A 128 3.15 -9.79 7.49
CA LEU A 128 3.51 -8.56 8.19
C LEU A 128 4.72 -7.87 7.53
N GLY A 129 5.78 -8.63 7.26
CA GLY A 129 6.98 -8.15 6.58
C GLY A 129 6.64 -7.61 5.19
N LEU A 130 5.83 -8.35 4.41
CA LEU A 130 5.42 -7.93 3.07
C LEU A 130 4.68 -6.59 3.10
N TYR A 131 3.71 -6.42 4.01
CA TYR A 131 2.98 -5.15 4.14
C TYR A 131 3.90 -3.99 4.53
N LEU A 132 4.80 -4.21 5.50
CA LEU A 132 5.75 -3.19 5.94
C LEU A 132 6.76 -2.80 4.84
N LEU A 133 7.19 -3.75 4.02
CA LEU A 133 8.06 -3.49 2.87
C LEU A 133 7.35 -2.69 1.78
N ILE A 134 6.10 -3.06 1.45
CA ILE A 134 5.25 -2.28 0.54
C ILE A 134 5.09 -0.85 1.08
N TRP A 135 4.77 -0.70 2.37
CA TRP A 135 4.65 0.60 3.01
C TRP A 135 5.99 1.38 3.03
N GLY A 136 7.11 0.69 3.22
CA GLY A 136 8.46 1.24 3.22
C GLY A 136 8.86 1.87 1.88
N GLU A 137 8.39 1.30 0.77
CA GLU A 137 8.73 1.76 -0.59
C GLU A 137 7.60 2.52 -1.31
N ALA A 138 6.40 2.57 -0.75
CA ALA A 138 5.24 3.24 -1.34
C ALA A 138 5.40 4.74 -1.62
N ALA A 139 6.37 5.42 -1.02
CA ALA A 139 6.59 6.87 -1.17
C ALA A 139 5.28 7.68 -0.99
N ASN A 140 4.81 8.37 -2.02
CA ASN A 140 3.59 9.18 -2.00
C ASN A 140 2.29 8.35 -2.04
N ILE A 141 2.35 7.07 -2.44
CA ILE A 141 1.19 6.17 -2.47
C ILE A 141 0.66 5.91 -1.05
N ARG A 142 1.44 6.23 0.00
CA ARG A 142 1.01 6.20 1.41
C ARG A 142 -0.23 7.02 1.70
N PHE A 143 -0.50 8.05 0.90
CA PHE A 143 -1.69 8.88 1.02
C PHE A 143 -2.93 8.27 0.34
N MET A 144 -2.81 7.07 -0.23
CA MET A 144 -3.86 6.32 -0.91
C MET A 144 -4.01 4.92 -0.28
N PRO A 145 -4.68 4.81 0.89
CA PRO A 145 -4.73 3.56 1.66
C PRO A 145 -5.36 2.38 0.90
N GLU A 146 -6.31 2.64 0.01
CA GLU A 146 -7.03 1.63 -0.75
C GLU A 146 -6.23 1.15 -1.96
N CYS A 147 -5.45 2.05 -2.57
CA CYS A 147 -4.41 1.67 -3.52
C CYS A 147 -3.38 0.72 -2.88
N LEU A 148 -2.95 1.01 -1.65
CA LEU A 148 -2.06 0.12 -0.92
C LEU A 148 -2.71 -1.23 -0.58
N CYS A 149 -4.00 -1.23 -0.24
CA CYS A 149 -4.74 -2.47 -0.04
C CYS A 149 -4.79 -3.31 -1.32
N TYR A 150 -4.95 -2.68 -2.48
CA TYR A 150 -4.90 -3.35 -3.77
C TYR A 150 -3.51 -3.96 -4.07
N ILE A 151 -2.43 -3.19 -3.89
CA ILE A 151 -1.06 -3.69 -4.08
C ILE A 151 -0.80 -4.88 -3.15
N PHE A 152 -1.12 -4.73 -1.86
CA PHE A 152 -0.97 -5.80 -0.89
C PHE A 152 -1.83 -7.03 -1.22
N HIS A 153 -3.07 -6.84 -1.69
CA HIS A 153 -3.97 -7.94 -2.04
C HIS A 153 -3.36 -8.89 -3.08
N ASN A 154 -2.77 -8.31 -4.13
CA ASN A 154 -2.17 -9.06 -5.22
C ASN A 154 -0.84 -9.69 -4.80
N MET A 155 0.04 -8.94 -4.13
CA MET A 155 1.32 -9.48 -3.65
C MET A 155 1.14 -10.58 -2.60
N ALA A 156 0.14 -10.47 -1.71
CA ALA A 156 -0.19 -11.52 -0.75
C ALA A 156 -0.73 -12.77 -1.44
N TYR A 157 -1.45 -12.63 -2.56
CA TYR A 157 -1.88 -13.76 -3.38
C TYR A 157 -0.68 -14.46 -4.04
N GLU A 158 0.27 -13.71 -4.60
CA GLU A 158 1.51 -14.28 -5.14
C GLU A 158 2.35 -14.96 -4.06
N LEU A 159 2.52 -14.32 -2.90
CA LEU A 159 3.20 -14.91 -1.75
C LEU A 159 2.59 -16.25 -1.36
N HIS A 160 1.25 -16.34 -1.33
CA HIS A 160 0.57 -17.60 -1.07
C HIS A 160 0.90 -18.68 -2.11
N GLY A 161 0.93 -18.32 -3.40
CA GLY A 161 1.32 -19.21 -4.49
C GLY A 161 2.76 -19.70 -4.37
N LEU A 162 3.70 -18.79 -4.11
CA LEU A 162 5.12 -19.10 -3.89
C LEU A 162 5.33 -20.08 -2.73
N LEU A 163 4.56 -19.93 -1.65
CA LEU A 163 4.61 -20.82 -0.49
C LEU A 163 3.87 -22.15 -0.69
N ALA A 164 3.00 -22.29 -1.70
CA ALA A 164 2.19 -23.48 -1.94
C ALA A 164 2.81 -24.46 -2.95
N GLY A 165 3.69 -23.98 -3.83
CA GLY A 165 4.43 -24.82 -4.77
C GLY A 165 5.29 -23.96 -5.66
N ASN A 166 6.60 -23.96 -5.43
CA ASN A 166 7.53 -23.05 -6.11
C ASN A 166 8.08 -23.61 -7.43
N VAL A 167 7.61 -24.76 -7.94
CA VAL A 167 8.10 -25.32 -9.20
C VAL A 167 7.00 -25.18 -10.24
N SER A 168 7.26 -24.38 -11.26
CA SER A 168 6.46 -24.46 -12.48
C SER A 168 6.54 -25.88 -13.03
N ILE A 169 5.41 -26.59 -13.06
CA ILE A 169 5.28 -27.94 -13.63
C ILE A 169 5.80 -27.98 -15.09
N VAL A 170 5.76 -26.83 -15.77
CA VAL A 170 6.11 -26.66 -17.19
C VAL A 170 7.58 -26.27 -17.40
N THR A 171 8.18 -25.46 -16.51
CA THR A 171 9.53 -24.90 -16.72
C THR A 171 10.59 -25.40 -15.74
N GLY A 172 10.22 -26.06 -14.63
CA GLY A 172 11.16 -26.57 -13.63
C GLY A 172 11.90 -25.48 -12.82
N GLU A 173 11.68 -24.20 -13.12
CA GLU A 173 12.27 -23.07 -12.41
C GLU A 173 11.38 -22.57 -11.27
N ASN A 174 12.00 -21.86 -10.32
CA ASN A 174 11.31 -21.16 -9.23
C ASN A 174 10.31 -20.15 -9.81
N ILE A 175 9.05 -20.19 -9.33
CA ILE A 175 8.03 -19.21 -9.72
C ILE A 175 8.53 -17.82 -9.30
N ARG A 176 8.60 -16.90 -10.27
CA ARG A 176 8.93 -15.49 -10.01
C ARG A 176 7.63 -14.69 -9.84
N PRO A 177 7.62 -13.58 -9.07
CA PRO A 177 6.45 -12.69 -9.04
C PRO A 177 6.12 -12.20 -10.45
N SER A 178 4.86 -11.87 -10.71
CA SER A 178 4.38 -11.61 -12.06
C SER A 178 4.99 -10.35 -12.70
N TYR A 179 5.48 -9.41 -11.88
CA TYR A 179 6.22 -8.23 -12.36
C TYR A 179 7.74 -8.46 -12.47
N GLY A 180 8.26 -9.64 -12.10
CA GLY A 180 9.68 -9.99 -12.15
C GLY A 180 10.42 -9.66 -10.85
N GLY A 181 11.31 -10.57 -10.43
CA GLY A 181 12.06 -10.49 -9.17
C GLY A 181 13.46 -9.88 -9.29
N ASP A 182 13.68 -9.00 -10.26
CA ASP A 182 14.98 -8.31 -10.43
C ASP A 182 15.22 -7.32 -9.27
N GLU A 183 16.45 -6.88 -9.08
CA GLU A 183 16.76 -5.88 -8.04
C GLU A 183 15.98 -4.58 -8.26
N GLU A 184 15.30 -4.14 -7.19
CA GLU A 184 14.44 -2.95 -7.18
C GLU A 184 13.24 -3.02 -8.16
N ALA A 185 12.85 -4.23 -8.57
CA ALA A 185 11.72 -4.43 -9.46
C ALA A 185 10.40 -3.87 -8.88
N PHE A 186 10.19 -3.97 -7.57
CA PHE A 186 9.00 -3.42 -6.92
C PHE A 186 8.90 -1.90 -7.13
N LEU A 187 9.98 -1.16 -6.86
CA LEU A 187 10.02 0.28 -7.07
C LEU A 187 9.80 0.65 -8.55
N LYS A 188 10.48 -0.04 -9.47
CA LYS A 188 10.46 0.29 -10.91
C LYS A 188 9.15 -0.10 -11.60
N LYS A 189 8.56 -1.23 -11.23
CA LYS A 189 7.42 -1.82 -11.96
C LYS A 189 6.09 -1.69 -11.22
N VAL A 190 6.10 -1.48 -9.91
CA VAL A 190 4.87 -1.25 -9.11
C VAL A 190 4.73 0.21 -8.69
N VAL A 191 5.71 0.76 -7.98
CA VAL A 191 5.59 2.12 -7.42
C VAL A 191 5.68 3.19 -8.51
N THR A 192 6.63 3.05 -9.46
CA THR A 192 6.90 4.07 -10.49
C THR A 192 5.70 4.35 -11.41
N PRO A 193 4.94 3.34 -11.90
CA PRO A 193 3.72 3.61 -12.68
C PRO A 193 2.69 4.47 -11.94
N PHE A 194 2.38 4.15 -10.68
CA PHE A 194 1.48 4.97 -9.85
C PHE A 194 2.03 6.37 -9.64
N TYR A 195 3.33 6.49 -9.33
CA TYR A 195 3.97 7.79 -9.15
C TYR A 195 3.92 8.65 -10.44
N ARG A 196 4.05 8.05 -11.62
CA ARG A 196 3.93 8.77 -12.91
C ARG A 196 2.52 9.34 -13.10
N VAL A 197 1.47 8.60 -12.75
CA VAL A 197 0.09 9.09 -12.78
C VAL A 197 -0.07 10.28 -11.82
N ILE A 198 0.33 10.11 -10.56
CA ILE A 198 0.26 11.16 -9.53
C ILE A 198 1.02 12.42 -9.97
N ARG A 199 2.25 12.26 -10.49
CA ARG A 199 3.08 13.37 -10.96
C ARG A 199 2.42 14.11 -12.13
N LYS A 200 1.78 13.38 -13.06
CA LYS A 200 1.10 13.98 -14.20
C LYS A 200 -0.13 14.77 -13.76
N GLU A 201 -0.96 14.20 -12.88
CA GLU A 201 -2.13 14.89 -12.34
C GLU A 201 -1.74 16.12 -11.52
N ALA A 202 -0.69 16.03 -10.69
CA ALA A 202 -0.15 17.17 -9.98
C ALA A 202 0.37 18.28 -10.93
N GLY A 203 0.96 17.90 -12.07
CA GLY A 203 1.42 18.84 -13.09
C GLY A 203 0.28 19.66 -13.73
N LYS A 204 -0.92 19.07 -13.88
CA LYS A 204 -2.11 19.77 -14.40
C LYS A 204 -2.61 20.90 -13.49
N SER A 205 -2.25 20.86 -12.21
CA SER A 205 -2.60 21.90 -11.22
C SER A 205 -1.98 23.27 -11.53
N GLN A 206 -0.91 23.33 -12.34
CA GLN A 206 -0.16 24.56 -12.66
C GLN A 206 0.10 25.44 -11.42
N HIS A 207 0.55 24.83 -10.31
CA HIS A 207 0.80 25.51 -9.02
C HIS A 207 -0.42 26.25 -8.44
N GLY A 208 -1.63 25.71 -8.62
CA GLY A 208 -2.88 26.25 -8.06
C GLY A 208 -3.56 27.31 -8.92
N LYS A 209 -3.08 27.54 -10.16
CA LYS A 209 -3.71 28.47 -11.11
C LYS A 209 -4.91 27.87 -11.84
N THR A 210 -5.00 26.54 -11.90
CA THR A 210 -6.10 25.84 -12.57
C THR A 210 -7.22 25.53 -11.57
N PRO A 211 -8.52 25.69 -11.92
CA PRO A 211 -9.63 25.28 -11.07
C PRO A 211 -9.50 23.82 -10.62
N HIS A 212 -9.90 23.53 -9.37
CA HIS A 212 -9.82 22.18 -8.78
C HIS A 212 -10.60 21.10 -9.54
N SER A 213 -11.48 21.46 -10.48
CA SER A 213 -12.17 20.51 -11.36
C SER A 213 -11.28 19.93 -12.46
N ALA A 214 -10.14 20.56 -12.76
CA ALA A 214 -9.28 20.21 -13.89
C ALA A 214 -8.10 19.29 -13.53
N TRP A 215 -7.91 18.97 -12.24
CA TRP A 215 -6.83 18.11 -11.78
C TRP A 215 -7.28 17.22 -10.62
N SER A 216 -6.79 15.98 -10.59
CA SER A 216 -7.13 14.99 -9.57
C SER A 216 -6.09 14.97 -8.43
N ASN A 217 -6.57 14.94 -7.19
CA ASN A 217 -5.72 14.80 -6.00
C ASN A 217 -5.59 13.31 -5.60
N TYR A 218 -4.80 13.02 -4.56
CA TYR A 218 -4.66 11.68 -4.01
C TYR A 218 -6.01 11.02 -3.68
N ASP A 219 -6.97 11.79 -3.13
CA ASP A 219 -8.30 11.30 -2.78
C ASP A 219 -9.09 10.85 -4.02
N ASP A 220 -9.12 11.69 -5.07
CA ASP A 220 -9.76 11.37 -6.35
C ASP A 220 -9.14 10.10 -6.99
N LEU A 221 -7.81 9.94 -6.90
CA LEU A 221 -7.12 8.75 -7.41
C LEU A 221 -7.38 7.51 -6.53
N ASN A 222 -7.59 7.71 -5.25
CA ASN A 222 -7.85 6.64 -4.29
C ASN A 222 -9.29 6.10 -4.42
N GLU A 223 -10.24 6.95 -4.82
CA GLU A 223 -11.63 6.56 -5.11
C GLU A 223 -11.72 5.45 -6.16
N TYR A 224 -10.81 5.40 -7.14
CA TYR A 224 -10.75 4.31 -8.12
C TYR A 224 -10.66 2.92 -7.45
N PHE A 225 -9.96 2.83 -6.32
CA PHE A 225 -9.78 1.59 -5.55
C PHE A 225 -10.95 1.26 -4.61
N TRP A 226 -11.99 2.09 -4.60
CA TRP A 226 -13.28 1.78 -3.96
C TRP A 226 -14.22 1.00 -4.87
N THR A 227 -13.88 0.86 -6.15
CA THR A 227 -14.71 0.10 -7.10
C THR A 227 -14.12 -1.27 -7.41
N SER A 228 -14.97 -2.23 -7.79
CA SER A 228 -14.48 -3.52 -8.29
C SER A 228 -13.65 -3.39 -9.57
N ASP A 229 -13.74 -2.26 -10.24
CA ASP A 229 -13.06 -1.99 -11.50
C ASP A 229 -11.55 -1.86 -11.30
N CYS A 230 -11.07 -1.61 -10.08
CA CYS A 230 -9.63 -1.65 -9.78
C CYS A 230 -8.97 -3.00 -10.11
N PHE A 231 -9.73 -4.11 -10.07
CA PHE A 231 -9.21 -5.42 -10.48
C PHE A 231 -9.05 -5.57 -11.99
N SER A 232 -9.68 -4.71 -12.80
CA SER A 232 -9.46 -4.68 -14.26
C SER A 232 -8.09 -4.17 -14.65
N LEU A 233 -7.41 -3.44 -13.75
CA LEU A 233 -6.03 -2.96 -13.93
C LEU A 233 -5.03 -4.11 -14.15
N GLY A 234 -5.36 -5.29 -13.64
CA GLY A 234 -4.55 -6.49 -13.74
C GLY A 234 -3.33 -6.48 -12.81
N TRP A 235 -2.74 -7.67 -12.65
CA TRP A 235 -1.48 -7.87 -11.95
C TRP A 235 -0.60 -8.83 -12.76
N PRO A 236 0.56 -8.39 -13.31
CA PRO A 236 1.15 -7.06 -13.22
C PRO A 236 0.27 -6.02 -13.94
N MET A 237 0.38 -4.77 -13.51
CA MET A 237 -0.44 -3.68 -14.04
C MET A 237 -0.23 -3.54 -15.54
N ARG A 238 -1.32 -3.53 -16.30
CA ARG A 238 -1.27 -3.35 -17.75
C ARG A 238 -1.22 -1.86 -18.07
N ASP A 239 -0.35 -1.46 -19.00
CA ASP A 239 -0.22 -0.06 -19.44
C ASP A 239 -1.48 0.48 -20.16
N ASP A 240 -2.42 -0.40 -20.54
CA ASP A 240 -3.67 -0.08 -21.25
C ASP A 240 -4.88 0.17 -20.33
N GLY A 241 -4.72 0.02 -19.01
CA GLY A 241 -5.81 0.23 -18.04
C GLY A 241 -6.31 1.68 -18.01
N ASP A 242 -7.61 1.88 -17.78
CA ASP A 242 -8.24 3.21 -17.76
C ASP A 242 -7.57 4.20 -16.79
N PHE A 243 -7.01 3.69 -15.69
CA PHE A 243 -6.22 4.46 -14.72
C PHE A 243 -4.92 5.03 -15.33
N PHE A 244 -4.29 4.33 -16.27
CA PHE A 244 -3.05 4.74 -16.95
C PHE A 244 -3.26 5.49 -18.26
N LYS A 245 -4.48 5.47 -18.85
CA LYS A 245 -4.78 6.20 -20.09
C LYS A 245 -4.52 7.70 -19.99
N SER A 246 -4.70 8.28 -18.79
CA SER A 246 -4.33 9.68 -18.52
C SER A 246 -2.85 9.97 -18.80
N VAL A 247 -1.96 8.97 -18.80
CA VAL A 247 -0.51 9.07 -19.03
C VAL A 247 -0.15 9.14 -20.52
N HIS A 248 -0.91 8.50 -21.41
CA HIS A 248 -0.54 8.33 -22.82
C HIS A 248 -0.90 9.48 -23.77
N ASP A 249 -1.83 10.36 -23.39
CA ASP A 249 -2.23 11.54 -24.21
C ASP A 249 -1.18 12.67 -24.25
N SER A 250 0.10 12.34 -24.15
CA SER A 250 1.21 13.30 -24.25
C SER A 250 2.37 12.72 -25.05
N ARG A 251 2.08 12.13 -26.21
CA ARG A 251 3.09 12.09 -27.28
C ARG A 251 3.21 13.50 -27.86
N PRO A 252 4.42 14.05 -28.05
CA PRO A 252 4.59 15.38 -28.61
C PRO A 252 3.98 15.43 -30.01
N VAL A 253 3.15 16.44 -30.24
CA VAL A 253 2.56 16.78 -31.53
C VAL A 253 3.68 16.89 -32.56
N THR A 254 3.82 15.87 -33.39
CA THR A 254 4.56 15.96 -34.64
C THR A 254 3.52 15.96 -35.76
N MET A 255 3.25 17.18 -36.21
CA MET A 255 2.78 17.58 -37.54
C MET A 255 2.39 16.44 -38.49
N ALA A 256 1.09 16.22 -38.68
CA ALA A 256 0.47 15.90 -39.97
C ALA A 256 -1.05 16.02 -39.83
N GLY A 257 -1.65 16.88 -40.65
CA GLY A 257 -3.07 17.21 -40.57
C GLY A 257 -3.98 16.10 -41.07
N SER A 258 -5.10 15.91 -40.36
CA SER A 258 -6.38 15.48 -40.91
C SER A 258 -7.45 15.48 -39.81
N SER A 259 -8.47 16.35 -39.97
CA SER A 259 -9.86 16.30 -39.49
C SER A 259 -10.20 15.83 -38.05
N PRO A 260 -11.04 16.59 -37.29
CA PRO A 260 -11.39 16.24 -35.92
C PRO A 260 -12.50 15.18 -35.90
N GLN A 261 -12.14 13.92 -35.66
CA GLN A 261 -13.12 12.90 -35.27
C GLN A 261 -13.32 12.98 -33.75
N LYS A 262 -14.56 13.29 -33.38
CA LYS A 262 -15.03 13.59 -32.04
C LYS A 262 -15.15 12.30 -31.22
N ASP A 263 -14.02 11.67 -30.91
CA ASP A 263 -14.01 10.56 -29.96
C ASP A 263 -14.02 11.12 -28.54
N SER A 264 -15.12 10.85 -27.84
CA SER A 264 -15.30 11.18 -26.44
C SER A 264 -14.29 10.40 -25.59
N THR A 265 -13.11 10.97 -25.40
CA THR A 265 -12.17 10.57 -24.35
C THR A 265 -12.87 10.75 -23.02
N LYS A 266 -13.41 9.65 -22.48
CA LYS A 266 -13.73 9.52 -21.06
C LYS A 266 -12.42 9.61 -20.29
N SER A 267 -11.91 10.84 -20.14
CA SER A 267 -11.15 11.20 -18.95
C SER A 267 -11.96 10.70 -17.76
N THR A 268 -11.33 10.03 -16.80
CA THR A 268 -11.88 9.82 -15.46
C THR A 268 -12.11 11.20 -14.84
N GLY A 269 -13.17 11.87 -15.28
CA GLY A 269 -13.65 13.13 -14.76
C GLY A 269 -14.20 12.86 -13.37
N LYS A 270 -13.92 13.79 -12.45
CA LYS A 270 -14.32 13.74 -11.05
C LYS A 270 -15.77 13.31 -10.93
N THR A 271 -15.98 12.20 -10.23
CA THR A 271 -17.30 11.58 -10.15
C THR A 271 -18.24 12.28 -9.21
N ASN A 272 -17.81 13.10 -8.22
CA ASN A 272 -18.73 13.99 -7.51
C ASN A 272 -18.10 15.16 -6.73
N PHE A 273 -18.96 16.18 -6.58
CA PHE A 273 -18.84 17.48 -5.90
C PHE A 273 -17.61 18.35 -6.24
N VAL A 274 -17.77 19.16 -7.29
CA VAL A 274 -16.94 20.35 -7.50
C VAL A 274 -17.45 21.44 -6.55
N GLU A 275 -16.73 21.70 -5.46
CA GLU A 275 -16.98 22.88 -4.64
C GLU A 275 -16.59 24.11 -5.47
N THR A 276 -17.56 24.67 -6.20
CA THR A 276 -17.44 26.01 -6.75
C THR A 276 -17.34 26.99 -5.59
N ARG A 277 -16.11 27.34 -5.21
CA ARG A 277 -15.83 28.43 -4.25
C ARG A 277 -16.23 29.76 -4.87
N THR A 278 -17.52 30.05 -4.92
CA THR A 278 -18.02 31.41 -5.17
C THR A 278 -17.76 32.26 -3.94
N PHE A 279 -17.39 33.53 -4.14
CA PHE A 279 -17.13 34.52 -3.08
C PHE A 279 -18.28 34.59 -2.04
N TRP A 280 -19.51 34.27 -2.46
CA TRP A 280 -20.71 34.18 -1.64
C TRP A 280 -20.72 33.05 -0.60
N HIS A 281 -19.85 32.04 -0.70
CA HIS A 281 -19.72 31.01 0.34
C HIS A 281 -19.17 31.57 1.64
N ILE A 282 -18.32 32.61 1.59
CA ILE A 282 -17.81 33.30 2.79
C ILE A 282 -18.98 33.92 3.58
N PHE A 283 -19.96 34.53 2.90
CA PHE A 283 -21.14 35.10 3.56
C PHE A 283 -21.99 34.03 4.25
N ARG A 284 -22.21 32.86 3.62
CA ARG A 284 -22.94 31.74 4.25
C ARG A 284 -22.19 31.10 5.41
N SER A 285 -20.87 30.94 5.31
CA SER A 285 -20.06 30.30 6.35
C SER A 285 -19.98 31.12 7.64
N PHE A 286 -20.10 32.45 7.54
CA PHE A 286 -20.04 33.38 8.67
C PHE A 286 -21.41 33.97 9.06
N ASP A 287 -22.52 33.30 8.75
CA ASP A 287 -23.88 33.75 9.06
C ASP A 287 -24.09 34.21 10.51
N ARG A 288 -23.49 33.47 11.47
CA ARG A 288 -23.53 33.83 12.89
C ARG A 288 -22.77 35.11 13.24
N MET A 289 -21.67 35.40 12.54
CA MET A 289 -20.91 36.64 12.74
C MET A 289 -21.71 37.84 12.23
N TRP A 290 -22.34 37.72 11.05
CA TRP A 290 -23.19 38.77 10.50
C TRP A 290 -24.40 39.06 11.38
N THR A 291 -25.06 38.00 11.88
CA THR A 291 -26.17 38.12 12.83
C THR A 291 -25.74 38.85 14.11
N PHE A 292 -24.57 38.55 14.65
CA PHE A 292 -24.03 39.25 15.81
C PHE A 292 -23.79 40.75 15.55
N TYR A 293 -23.18 41.11 14.41
CA TYR A 293 -22.94 42.51 14.08
C TYR A 293 -24.24 43.31 13.91
N ILE A 294 -25.27 42.73 13.31
CA ILE A 294 -26.59 43.37 13.16
C ILE A 294 -27.24 43.60 14.53
N LEU A 295 -27.21 42.60 15.42
CA LEU A 295 -27.75 42.73 16.77
C LEU A 295 -26.98 43.74 17.63
N ALA A 296 -25.65 43.77 17.51
CA ALA A 296 -24.81 44.75 18.22
C ALA A 296 -25.05 46.18 17.73
N LEU A 297 -25.26 46.38 16.42
CA LEU A 297 -25.66 47.66 15.84
C LEU A 297 -27.03 48.09 16.37
N GLN A 298 -28.00 47.18 16.37
CA GLN A 298 -29.35 47.44 16.87
C GLN A 298 -29.34 47.83 18.35
N ALA A 299 -28.58 47.12 19.19
CA ALA A 299 -28.42 47.46 20.60
C ALA A 299 -27.79 48.84 20.79
N SER A 300 -26.76 49.15 19.99
CA SER A 300 -26.09 50.46 20.04
C SER A 300 -27.01 51.61 19.62
N CYS A 301 -27.85 51.42 18.58
CA CYS A 301 -28.82 52.43 18.16
C CYS A 301 -29.92 52.65 19.20
N VAL A 302 -30.39 51.60 19.88
CA VAL A 302 -31.41 51.71 20.94
C VAL A 302 -30.84 52.35 22.20
N SER A 303 -29.56 52.13 22.53
CA SER A 303 -28.90 52.77 23.69
C SER A 303 -28.56 54.25 23.50
N PHE A 304 -28.70 54.81 22.28
CA PHE A 304 -28.45 56.23 21.97
C PHE A 304 -29.73 57.07 21.85
N HIS A 305 -30.88 56.53 22.25
CA HIS A 305 -32.17 57.23 22.40
C HIS A 305 -32.60 57.18 23.87
#